data_AF-A0A9R0CX51-F1
#
_entry.id   AF-A0A9R0CX51-F1
#
_cell.length_a   1.000
_cell.length_b   1.000
_cell.length_c   1.000
_cell.angle_alpha   90.00
_cell.angle_beta   90.00
_cell.angle_gamma   90.00
#
_symmetry.space_group_name_H-M   'P 1'
#
loop_
_entity.id
_entity.type
_entity.pdbx_description
1 polymer ?
#
loop_
_entity_poly.entity_id
_entity_poly.type
_entity_poly.pdbx_seq_one_letter_code
_entity_poly.pdbx_strand_id
1 'polypeptide(L)'
;MIVKYFNFKTLFTKILNRNKIINRRSFKYFIGIVILGIIYNNVVKVFTDLYKYHLEKQFNSSIKYILVWTPLSEEPICYLGEGRKAFIERGCPHTNCYVTENRKLLQNITEFHAIVFHLKDMRPVTFVRHSFKKWPFPRLRKPHQKYIFTSKESDKYYPLCYKKFHNFFNWTWTYKLNSDLSFNYIFVWDKDGNVIGPKQEMHWMKAEDMLPINDTLKEILNTKTIAAAWFVSNCRAPNRRSKIARKLQIELQKYDMRLDVFGACGKMKCPRSDMDVCLRKLRNDYYFYLAFENSFSVDYVSEKLLWALNNYVVPVVYGGANYTRFMPDGIYLSAMNVSVEELAKKMVNIIRDKSAYYEFFKWHNHYSFHSEWDSVETDHYCRFCTALSNEEKFKETSIYKDIGKWWSPHVCR
;
A
#
# COMPACT_ATOMS: atom_id res chain seq x y z
N MET A 1 -34.59 -15.50 -16.97
CA MET A 1 -35.18 -16.74 -17.52
C MET A 1 -34.28 -17.92 -17.14
N ILE A 2 -34.72 -18.76 -16.21
CA ILE A 2 -33.93 -19.90 -15.71
C ILE A 2 -33.88 -20.98 -16.80
N VAL A 3 -32.70 -21.21 -17.38
CA VAL A 3 -32.49 -22.32 -18.32
C VAL A 3 -32.36 -23.60 -17.51
N LYS A 4 -33.43 -24.40 -17.46
CA LYS A 4 -33.36 -25.78 -16.93
C LYS A 4 -32.47 -26.61 -17.85
N TYR A 5 -31.33 -27.07 -17.34
CA TYR A 5 -30.49 -28.06 -18.01
C TYR A 5 -31.28 -29.37 -18.17
N PHE A 6 -31.67 -29.69 -19.40
CA PHE A 6 -32.17 -31.02 -19.74
C PHE A 6 -31.00 -32.00 -19.68
N ASN A 7 -30.98 -32.87 -18.68
CA ASN A 7 -29.96 -33.90 -18.51
C ASN A 7 -30.20 -35.03 -19.51
N PHE A 8 -29.61 -34.93 -20.71
CA PHE A 8 -29.73 -35.94 -21.76
C PHE A 8 -29.27 -37.35 -21.32
N LYS A 9 -28.49 -37.45 -20.23
CA LYS A 9 -27.95 -38.71 -19.70
C LYS A 9 -29.05 -39.66 -19.23
N THR A 10 -30.12 -39.14 -18.61
CA THR A 10 -31.24 -39.96 -18.09
C THR A 10 -32.17 -40.47 -19.19
N LEU A 11 -32.28 -39.75 -20.31
CA LEU A 11 -33.01 -40.22 -21.49
C LEU A 11 -32.21 -41.32 -22.23
N PHE A 12 -30.89 -41.19 -22.25
CA PHE A 12 -29.95 -42.11 -22.90
C PHE A 12 -30.00 -43.53 -22.31
N THR A 13 -30.08 -43.66 -20.97
CA THR A 13 -30.12 -44.97 -20.29
C THR A 13 -31.46 -45.70 -20.51
N LYS A 14 -32.57 -44.97 -20.70
CA LYS A 14 -33.89 -45.57 -20.96
C LYS A 14 -34.03 -46.11 -22.39
N ILE A 15 -33.34 -45.52 -23.36
CA ILE A 15 -33.41 -45.94 -24.77
C ILE A 15 -32.52 -47.18 -25.02
N LEU A 16 -31.35 -47.28 -24.38
CA LEU A 16 -30.42 -48.40 -24.58
C LEU A 16 -30.85 -49.72 -23.91
N ASN A 17 -31.65 -49.67 -22.83
CA ASN A 17 -32.08 -50.87 -22.09
C ASN A 17 -33.30 -51.61 -22.66
N ARG A 18 -33.86 -51.18 -23.79
CA ARG A 18 -34.89 -51.95 -24.50
C ARG A 18 -34.31 -52.54 -25.79
N ASN A 19 -33.83 -53.77 -25.68
CA ASN A 19 -33.50 -54.64 -26.82
C ASN A 19 -34.73 -54.82 -27.71
N LYS A 20 -34.82 -54.06 -28.81
CA LYS A 20 -35.58 -54.43 -30.01
C LYS A 20 -34.93 -53.76 -31.23
N ILE A 21 -34.47 -54.62 -32.14
CA ILE A 21 -33.98 -54.39 -33.50
C ILE A 21 -34.18 -52.95 -34.00
N ILE A 22 -33.12 -52.14 -33.99
CA ILE A 22 -33.13 -50.81 -34.59
C ILE A 22 -32.99 -51.00 -36.10
N ASN A 23 -34.09 -50.85 -36.84
CA ASN A 23 -34.08 -50.83 -38.31
C ASN A 23 -33.14 -49.69 -38.81
N ARG A 24 -32.43 -49.89 -39.93
CA ARG A 24 -31.50 -48.90 -40.54
C ARG A 24 -32.10 -47.49 -40.65
N ARG A 25 -33.42 -47.36 -40.85
CA ARG A 25 -34.13 -46.07 -40.82
C ARG A 25 -34.05 -45.41 -39.43
N SER A 26 -34.37 -46.14 -38.37
CA SER A 26 -34.35 -45.66 -36.98
C SER A 26 -32.94 -45.27 -36.51
N PHE A 27 -31.90 -45.94 -37.00
CA PHE A 27 -30.49 -45.58 -36.73
C PHE A 27 -30.08 -44.27 -37.43
N LYS A 28 -30.53 -44.04 -38.67
CA LYS A 28 -30.32 -42.76 -39.36
C LYS A 28 -31.02 -41.60 -38.66
N TYR A 29 -32.24 -41.81 -38.16
CA TYR A 29 -32.94 -40.81 -37.34
C TYR A 29 -32.20 -40.50 -36.03
N PHE A 30 -31.66 -41.53 -35.37
CA PHE A 30 -30.87 -41.36 -34.15
C PHE A 30 -29.58 -40.54 -34.39
N ILE A 31 -28.83 -40.86 -35.46
CA ILE A 31 -27.65 -40.08 -35.86
C ILE A 31 -28.04 -38.62 -36.18
N GLY A 32 -29.16 -38.41 -36.87
CA GLY A 32 -29.67 -37.06 -37.17
C GLY A 32 -29.96 -36.24 -35.92
N ILE A 33 -30.58 -36.84 -34.89
CA ILE A 33 -30.87 -36.17 -33.61
C ILE A 33 -29.58 -35.83 -32.85
N VAL A 34 -28.58 -36.72 -32.85
CA VAL A 34 -27.28 -36.46 -32.22
C VAL A 34 -26.53 -35.33 -32.94
N ILE A 35 -26.53 -35.33 -34.27
CA ILE A 35 -25.94 -34.26 -35.08
C ILE A 35 -26.63 -32.91 -34.80
N LEU A 36 -27.96 -32.89 -34.75
CA LEU A 36 -28.72 -31.67 -34.42
C LEU A 36 -28.41 -31.17 -33.00
N GLY A 37 -28.24 -32.08 -32.03
CA GLY A 37 -27.85 -31.73 -30.66
C GLY A 37 -26.43 -31.15 -30.57
N ILE A 38 -25.48 -31.69 -31.33
CA ILE A 38 -24.10 -31.15 -31.40
C ILE A 38 -24.09 -29.78 -32.07
N ILE A 39 -24.81 -29.61 -33.18
CA ILE A 39 -24.96 -28.31 -33.85
C ILE A 39 -25.61 -27.31 -32.91
N TYR A 40 -26.70 -27.67 -32.23
CA TYR A 40 -27.36 -26.81 -31.26
C TYR A 40 -26.42 -26.37 -30.13
N ASN A 41 -25.68 -27.29 -29.52
CA ASN A 41 -24.72 -26.95 -28.46
C ASN A 41 -23.59 -26.04 -28.96
N ASN A 42 -23.06 -26.28 -30.16
CA ASN A 42 -22.03 -25.43 -30.75
C ASN A 42 -22.57 -24.03 -31.08
N VAL A 43 -23.78 -23.93 -31.62
CA VAL A 43 -24.45 -22.66 -31.90
C VAL A 43 -24.72 -21.90 -30.59
N VAL A 44 -25.26 -22.57 -29.57
CA VAL A 44 -25.48 -21.97 -28.24
C VAL A 44 -24.17 -21.51 -27.63
N LYS A 45 -23.09 -22.30 -27.71
CA LYS A 45 -21.76 -21.91 -27.22
C LYS A 45 -21.24 -20.68 -27.95
N VAL A 46 -21.30 -20.66 -29.29
CA VAL A 46 -20.88 -19.51 -30.11
C VAL A 46 -21.72 -18.27 -29.78
N PHE A 47 -23.04 -18.40 -29.62
CA PHE A 47 -23.90 -17.30 -29.20
C PHE A 47 -23.60 -16.83 -27.78
N THR A 48 -23.30 -17.74 -26.85
CA THR A 48 -22.94 -17.39 -25.48
C THR A 48 -21.59 -16.67 -25.44
N ASP A 49 -20.61 -17.15 -26.22
CA ASP A 49 -19.30 -16.53 -26.34
C ASP A 49 -19.39 -15.17 -27.04
N LEU A 50 -20.21 -15.04 -28.10
CA LEU A 50 -20.49 -13.77 -28.78
C LEU A 50 -21.26 -12.81 -27.88
N TYR A 51 -22.22 -13.29 -27.09
CA TYR A 51 -22.99 -12.49 -26.15
C TYR A 51 -22.12 -12.04 -24.97
N LYS A 52 -21.23 -12.89 -24.48
CA LYS A 52 -20.24 -12.54 -23.45
C LYS A 52 -19.21 -11.54 -24.00
N TYR A 53 -18.75 -11.74 -25.24
CA TYR A 53 -17.92 -10.78 -25.98
C TYR A 53 -18.64 -9.44 -26.19
N HIS A 54 -19.94 -9.45 -26.51
CA HIS A 54 -20.73 -8.22 -26.66
C HIS A 54 -21.00 -7.53 -25.32
N LEU A 55 -21.30 -8.27 -24.25
CA LEU A 55 -21.45 -7.73 -22.90
C LEU A 55 -20.16 -7.14 -22.34
N GLU A 56 -19.00 -7.71 -22.67
CA GLU A 56 -17.69 -7.15 -22.32
C GLU A 56 -17.35 -5.91 -23.15
N LYS A 57 -17.81 -5.84 -24.40
CA LYS A 57 -17.52 -4.75 -25.34
C LYS A 57 -18.55 -3.63 -25.34
N GLN A 58 -19.72 -3.85 -24.75
CA GLN A 58 -20.71 -2.80 -24.50
C GLN A 58 -20.14 -1.94 -23.38
N PHE A 59 -19.38 -0.92 -23.77
CA PHE A 59 -18.82 0.11 -22.88
C PHE A 59 -19.90 0.54 -21.89
N ASN A 60 -19.76 0.08 -20.66
CA ASN A 60 -20.61 0.57 -19.59
C ASN A 60 -20.02 1.91 -19.18
N SER A 61 -20.71 3.01 -19.53
CA SER A 61 -20.28 4.38 -19.23
C SER A 61 -20.03 4.63 -17.74
N SER A 62 -20.53 3.74 -16.86
CA SER A 62 -20.26 3.78 -15.42
C SER A 62 -18.90 3.21 -15.00
N ILE A 63 -18.22 2.42 -15.85
CA ILE A 63 -16.95 1.77 -15.50
C ILE A 63 -15.77 2.70 -15.74
N LYS A 64 -14.92 2.85 -14.71
CA LYS A 64 -13.64 3.55 -14.79
C LYS A 64 -12.54 2.56 -15.15
N TYR A 65 -12.16 2.54 -16.42
CA TYR A 65 -11.05 1.72 -16.92
C TYR A 65 -9.70 2.30 -16.53
N ILE A 66 -8.86 1.47 -15.90
CA ILE A 66 -7.53 1.80 -15.39
C ILE A 66 -6.52 0.92 -16.13
N LEU A 67 -5.59 1.55 -16.83
CA LEU A 67 -4.45 0.85 -17.42
C LEU A 67 -3.25 0.94 -16.48
N VAL A 68 -2.69 -0.19 -16.08
CA VAL A 68 -1.38 -0.20 -15.43
C VAL A 68 -0.32 -0.28 -16.53
N TRP A 69 0.49 0.78 -16.64
CA TRP A 69 1.47 0.88 -17.73
C TRP A 69 2.73 0.05 -17.48
N THR A 70 3.11 -0.02 -16.20
CA THR A 70 4.19 -0.81 -15.63
C THR A 70 3.67 -2.17 -15.14
N PRO A 71 4.54 -3.16 -14.87
CA PRO A 71 4.10 -4.47 -14.40
C PRO A 71 3.18 -4.39 -13.19
N LEU A 72 2.01 -5.03 -13.29
CA LEU A 72 1.04 -5.17 -12.20
C LEU A 72 1.58 -6.08 -11.10
N SER A 73 2.58 -6.92 -11.33
CA SER A 73 3.11 -7.85 -10.33
C SER A 73 3.89 -7.20 -9.17
N GLU A 74 4.21 -5.91 -9.25
CA GLU A 74 5.08 -5.23 -8.30
C GLU A 74 4.30 -4.48 -7.22
N GLU A 75 4.73 -4.58 -5.96
CA GLU A 75 4.18 -3.79 -4.86
C GLU A 75 4.45 -2.28 -5.06
N PRO A 76 3.50 -1.39 -4.70
CA PRO A 76 2.18 -1.70 -4.13
C PRO A 76 1.10 -1.97 -5.20
N ILE A 77 1.44 -1.91 -6.49
CA ILE A 77 0.45 -1.91 -7.57
C ILE A 77 -0.24 -3.27 -7.74
N CYS A 78 0.43 -4.36 -7.39
CA CYS A 78 -0.13 -5.73 -7.41
C CYS A 78 -1.43 -5.91 -6.65
N TYR A 79 -1.64 -5.13 -5.61
CA TYR A 79 -2.86 -5.19 -4.82
C TYR A 79 -4.08 -4.60 -5.53
N LEU A 80 -3.93 -3.84 -6.62
CA LEU A 80 -5.06 -3.45 -7.48
C LEU A 80 -5.77 -4.66 -8.12
N GLY A 81 -5.01 -5.74 -8.40
CA GLY A 81 -5.50 -6.94 -9.08
C GLY A 81 -5.95 -6.68 -10.53
N GLU A 82 -6.15 -7.75 -11.31
CA GLU A 82 -6.74 -7.66 -12.66
C GLU A 82 -8.28 -7.60 -12.56
N GLY A 83 -8.90 -6.77 -13.39
CA GLY A 83 -10.35 -6.60 -13.47
C GLY A 83 -10.92 -5.81 -12.29
N ARG A 84 -12.06 -6.28 -11.76
CA ARG A 84 -12.81 -5.61 -10.67
C ARG A 84 -12.74 -6.35 -9.33
N LYS A 85 -12.24 -7.58 -9.36
CA LYS A 85 -12.34 -8.55 -8.25
C LYS A 85 -11.79 -7.98 -6.95
N ALA A 86 -10.62 -7.34 -7.02
CA ALA A 86 -9.94 -6.82 -5.86
C ALA A 86 -10.72 -5.71 -5.14
N PHE A 87 -11.54 -4.90 -5.83
CA PHE A 87 -12.38 -3.89 -5.19
C PHE A 87 -13.63 -4.50 -4.56
N ILE A 88 -14.18 -5.56 -5.18
CA ILE A 88 -15.36 -6.27 -4.67
C ILE A 88 -15.02 -7.05 -3.39
N GLU A 89 -13.91 -7.79 -3.41
CA GLU A 89 -13.49 -8.61 -2.26
C GLU A 89 -13.08 -7.78 -1.04
N ARG A 90 -12.62 -6.54 -1.25
CA ARG A 90 -12.34 -5.57 -0.19
C ARG A 90 -13.60 -4.92 0.40
N GLY A 91 -14.76 -5.09 -0.24
CA GLY A 91 -15.96 -4.36 0.17
C GLY A 91 -15.86 -2.85 -0.06
N CYS A 92 -15.13 -2.40 -1.09
CA CYS A 92 -14.97 -0.98 -1.35
C CYS A 92 -16.33 -0.30 -1.62
N PRO A 93 -16.52 0.98 -1.19
CA PRO A 93 -17.75 1.73 -1.49
C PRO A 93 -18.03 1.86 -2.98
N HIS A 94 -16.96 1.92 -3.79
CA HIS A 94 -17.02 1.93 -5.24
C HIS A 94 -16.28 0.71 -5.80
N THR A 95 -16.96 -0.03 -6.68
CA THR A 95 -16.43 -1.24 -7.33
C THR A 95 -16.49 -1.16 -8.85
N ASN A 96 -16.80 0.00 -9.40
CA ASN A 96 -16.91 0.28 -10.84
C ASN A 96 -15.55 0.57 -11.51
N CYS A 97 -14.43 0.23 -10.87
CA CYS A 97 -13.09 0.36 -11.43
C CYS A 97 -12.61 -0.97 -12.01
N TYR A 98 -12.18 -0.95 -13.27
CA TYR A 98 -11.65 -2.12 -13.97
C TYR A 98 -10.17 -1.91 -14.28
N VAL A 99 -9.30 -2.73 -13.70
CA VAL A 99 -7.84 -2.65 -13.85
C VAL A 99 -7.38 -3.62 -14.92
N THR A 100 -6.43 -3.22 -15.77
CA THR A 100 -5.78 -4.12 -16.73
C THR A 100 -4.36 -3.70 -17.09
N GLU A 101 -3.54 -4.65 -17.51
CA GLU A 101 -2.29 -4.39 -18.24
C GLU A 101 -2.47 -4.41 -19.78
N ASN A 102 -3.64 -4.87 -20.25
CA ASN A 102 -3.90 -5.02 -21.68
C ASN A 102 -4.16 -3.65 -22.35
N ARG A 103 -3.10 -3.09 -22.94
CA ARG A 103 -3.14 -1.82 -23.69
C ARG A 103 -4.09 -1.81 -24.88
N LYS A 104 -4.54 -2.98 -25.35
CA LYS A 104 -5.47 -3.17 -26.48
C LYS A 104 -6.89 -3.50 -26.03
N LEU A 105 -7.18 -3.48 -24.72
CA LEU A 105 -8.53 -3.74 -24.22
C LEU A 105 -9.54 -2.73 -24.79
N LEU A 106 -9.13 -1.46 -24.86
CA LEU A 106 -9.91 -0.37 -25.45
C LEU A 106 -9.35 -0.02 -26.84
N GLN A 107 -10.15 0.67 -27.67
CA GLN A 107 -9.74 0.98 -29.05
C GLN A 107 -8.56 1.95 -29.08
N ASN A 108 -8.58 2.91 -28.16
CA ASN A 108 -7.57 3.95 -28.07
C ASN A 108 -7.08 4.12 -26.63
N ILE A 109 -5.77 4.39 -26.47
CA ILE A 109 -5.16 4.67 -25.17
C ILE A 109 -5.88 5.81 -24.43
N THR A 110 -6.47 6.75 -25.15
CA THR A 110 -7.21 7.90 -24.61
C THR A 110 -8.59 7.55 -24.05
N GLU A 111 -9.06 6.32 -24.19
CA GLU A 111 -10.33 5.84 -23.64
C GLU A 111 -10.20 5.30 -22.21
N PHE A 112 -8.98 4.99 -21.76
CA PHE A 112 -8.73 4.68 -20.36
C PHE A 112 -8.95 5.94 -19.51
N HIS A 113 -9.59 5.80 -18.35
CA HIS A 113 -9.81 6.92 -17.45
C HIS A 113 -8.55 7.28 -16.69
N ALA A 114 -7.79 6.26 -16.29
CA ALA A 114 -6.52 6.41 -15.60
C ALA A 114 -5.44 5.52 -16.23
N ILE A 115 -4.20 6.00 -16.22
CA ILE A 115 -3.00 5.25 -16.54
C ILE A 115 -2.04 5.37 -15.35
N VAL A 116 -1.72 4.23 -14.74
CA VAL A 116 -0.89 4.13 -13.53
C VAL A 116 0.54 3.80 -13.90
N PHE A 117 1.50 4.57 -13.39
CA PHE A 117 2.92 4.38 -13.65
C PHE A 117 3.69 4.17 -12.34
N HIS A 118 4.12 2.93 -12.09
CA HIS A 118 4.95 2.60 -10.94
C HIS A 118 6.40 3.03 -11.15
N LEU A 119 6.87 3.99 -10.37
CA LEU A 119 8.16 4.63 -10.61
C LEU A 119 9.36 3.68 -10.58
N LYS A 120 9.34 2.67 -9.69
CA LYS A 120 10.38 1.63 -9.62
C LYS A 120 10.54 0.89 -10.94
N ASP A 121 9.45 0.71 -11.68
CA ASP A 121 9.41 -0.09 -12.91
C ASP A 121 9.41 0.77 -14.18
N MET A 122 9.40 2.09 -14.03
CA MET A 122 9.76 3.01 -15.11
C MET A 122 11.28 2.98 -15.42
N ARG A 123 12.06 2.20 -14.66
CA ARG A 123 13.53 2.06 -14.74
C ARG A 123 14.15 1.36 -15.96
N PRO A 124 13.45 0.68 -16.90
CA PRO A 124 14.05 0.33 -18.19
C PRO A 124 14.62 1.54 -18.94
N VAL A 125 14.26 2.76 -18.53
CA VAL A 125 14.77 4.04 -19.02
C VAL A 125 16.14 4.44 -18.45
N THR A 126 16.66 3.75 -17.42
CA THR A 126 17.89 4.15 -16.68
C THR A 126 19.12 3.28 -16.92
N PHE A 127 18.99 2.02 -17.35
CA PHE A 127 20.14 1.14 -17.61
C PHE A 127 20.38 0.79 -19.08
N VAL A 128 19.49 1.19 -19.97
CA VAL A 128 19.70 1.02 -21.41
C VAL A 128 20.51 2.21 -21.93
N ARG A 129 21.82 2.13 -21.69
CA ARG A 129 22.85 2.95 -22.34
C ARG A 129 22.93 2.69 -23.85
N HIS A 130 22.08 1.80 -24.40
CA HIS A 130 21.97 1.53 -25.83
C HIS A 130 20.51 1.29 -26.27
N SER A 131 19.90 2.30 -26.90
CA SER A 131 18.86 2.13 -27.93
C SER A 131 17.40 1.93 -27.48
N PHE A 132 16.81 2.96 -26.87
CA PHE A 132 15.47 3.36 -27.29
C PHE A 132 15.54 4.75 -27.92
N LYS A 133 15.71 4.80 -29.25
CA LYS A 133 15.50 6.04 -30.04
C LYS A 133 14.06 6.58 -29.93
N LYS A 134 13.12 5.85 -29.30
CA LYS A 134 11.69 6.17 -29.28
C LYS A 134 11.13 6.21 -27.86
N TRP A 135 10.44 7.30 -27.54
CA TRP A 135 9.63 7.50 -26.33
C TRP A 135 8.65 6.33 -26.14
N PRO A 136 8.80 5.50 -25.08
CA PRO A 136 8.00 4.29 -24.91
C PRO A 136 6.71 4.52 -24.13
N PHE A 137 6.34 5.76 -23.83
CA PHE A 137 5.11 6.11 -23.10
C PHE A 137 4.06 6.70 -24.05
N PRO A 138 2.78 6.78 -23.65
CA PRO A 138 1.76 7.45 -24.45
C PRO A 138 2.16 8.89 -24.78
N ARG A 139 1.79 9.36 -25.98
CA ARG A 139 2.02 10.75 -26.41
C ARG A 139 0.75 11.61 -26.40
N LEU A 140 -0.42 10.95 -26.39
CA LEU A 140 -1.72 11.60 -26.45
C LEU A 140 -2.47 11.34 -25.15
N ARG A 141 -2.95 12.40 -24.52
CA ARG A 141 -3.74 12.37 -23.28
C ARG A 141 -4.93 13.31 -23.44
N LYS A 142 -6.15 12.82 -23.17
CA LYS A 142 -7.33 13.70 -23.05
C LYS A 142 -7.21 14.56 -21.79
N PRO A 143 -7.77 15.79 -21.76
CA PRO A 143 -7.62 16.68 -20.60
C PRO A 143 -7.97 16.04 -19.25
N HIS A 144 -9.05 15.25 -19.22
CA HIS A 144 -9.57 14.56 -18.02
C HIS A 144 -8.93 13.19 -17.74
N GLN A 145 -8.13 12.64 -18.67
CA GLN A 145 -7.46 11.36 -18.43
C GLN A 145 -6.36 11.53 -17.39
N LYS A 146 -6.32 10.63 -16.38
CA LYS A 146 -5.40 10.72 -15.24
C LYS A 146 -4.13 9.89 -15.48
N TYR A 147 -2.99 10.54 -15.66
CA TYR A 147 -1.68 9.91 -15.68
C TYR A 147 -1.10 10.02 -14.28
N ILE A 148 -1.03 8.88 -13.61
CA ILE A 148 -0.80 8.80 -12.17
C ILE A 148 0.64 8.37 -11.91
N PHE A 149 1.39 9.27 -11.30
CA PHE A 149 2.72 9.01 -10.78
C PHE A 149 2.61 8.23 -9.46
N THR A 150 3.14 7.00 -9.38
CA THR A 150 3.00 6.18 -8.16
C THR A 150 4.34 5.73 -7.59
N SER A 151 4.46 5.85 -6.26
CA SER A 151 5.59 5.31 -5.51
C SER A 151 5.28 5.24 -4.01
N LYS A 152 5.48 4.06 -3.42
CA LYS A 152 5.45 3.89 -1.95
C LYS A 152 6.85 4.03 -1.33
N GLU A 153 7.89 3.95 -2.15
CA GLU A 153 9.29 4.04 -1.74
C GLU A 153 9.81 5.48 -1.81
N SER A 154 10.81 5.79 -0.97
CA SER A 154 11.40 7.12 -0.88
C SER A 154 11.94 7.67 -2.21
N ASP A 155 11.74 8.98 -2.40
CA ASP A 155 12.29 9.77 -3.51
C ASP A 155 13.82 9.69 -3.63
N LYS A 156 14.53 9.33 -2.55
CA LYS A 156 15.99 9.11 -2.56
C LYS A 156 16.39 7.85 -3.31
N TYR A 157 15.56 6.81 -3.23
CA TYR A 157 15.82 5.58 -3.98
C TYR A 157 15.38 5.74 -5.44
N TYR A 158 14.30 6.45 -5.70
CA TYR A 158 13.68 6.53 -7.02
C TYR A 158 13.48 7.98 -7.49
N PRO A 159 14.54 8.77 -7.73
CA PRO A 159 14.37 10.13 -8.25
C PRO A 159 13.92 10.12 -9.72
N LEU A 160 13.17 11.15 -10.15
CA LEU A 160 12.74 11.32 -11.54
C LEU A 160 13.07 12.73 -12.07
N CYS A 161 14.30 12.94 -12.51
CA CYS A 161 14.78 14.28 -12.92
C CYS A 161 14.74 14.54 -14.43
N TYR A 162 13.97 13.78 -15.22
CA TYR A 162 13.98 13.91 -16.67
C TYR A 162 12.93 14.89 -17.18
N LYS A 163 13.37 15.97 -17.84
CA LYS A 163 12.51 17.02 -18.42
C LYS A 163 11.41 16.51 -19.36
N LYS A 164 11.63 15.35 -19.99
CA LYS A 164 10.63 14.66 -20.83
C LYS A 164 9.33 14.27 -20.10
N PHE A 165 9.34 14.24 -18.76
CA PHE A 165 8.13 14.02 -17.95
C PHE A 165 7.48 15.33 -17.47
N HIS A 166 7.97 16.49 -17.90
CA HIS A 166 7.29 17.76 -17.62
C HIS A 166 5.90 17.75 -18.25
N ASN A 167 4.90 18.14 -17.46
CA ASN A 167 3.49 18.11 -17.85
C ASN A 167 2.92 16.73 -18.19
N PHE A 168 3.65 15.64 -17.91
CA PHE A 168 3.22 14.28 -18.25
C PHE A 168 2.20 13.75 -17.25
N PHE A 169 2.46 13.93 -15.96
CA PHE A 169 1.57 13.49 -14.88
C PHE A 169 0.62 14.60 -14.46
N ASN A 170 -0.60 14.22 -14.11
CA ASN A 170 -1.57 15.10 -13.50
C ASN A 170 -2.05 14.62 -12.14
N TRP A 171 -1.90 13.34 -11.80
CA TRP A 171 -2.12 12.86 -10.45
C TRP A 171 -0.87 12.21 -9.88
N THR A 172 -0.78 12.23 -8.56
CA THR A 172 0.25 11.59 -7.76
C THR A 172 -0.39 10.69 -6.72
N TRP A 173 0.16 9.50 -6.55
CA TRP A 173 -0.24 8.53 -5.54
C TRP A 173 1.01 8.03 -4.82
N THR A 174 1.38 8.74 -3.76
CA THR A 174 2.66 8.51 -3.07
C THR A 174 2.50 8.63 -1.56
N TYR A 175 3.58 8.40 -0.80
CA TYR A 175 3.58 8.64 0.64
C TYR A 175 3.55 10.13 1.03
N LYS A 176 3.78 11.07 0.09
CA LYS A 176 3.77 12.50 0.41
C LYS A 176 2.34 12.97 0.72
N LEU A 177 2.21 13.75 1.79
CA LEU A 177 0.90 14.22 2.26
C LEU A 177 0.23 15.25 1.34
N ASN A 178 0.98 15.80 0.37
CA ASN A 178 0.47 16.69 -0.67
C ASN A 178 0.26 16.00 -2.03
N SER A 179 0.20 14.67 -2.06
CA SER A 179 -0.24 13.92 -3.24
C SER A 179 -1.76 13.94 -3.40
N ASP A 180 -2.25 13.80 -4.64
CA ASP A 180 -3.69 13.70 -4.94
C ASP A 180 -4.35 12.48 -4.27
N LEU A 181 -3.54 11.43 -4.08
CA LEU A 181 -3.85 10.20 -3.38
C LEU A 181 -2.66 9.82 -2.49
N SER A 182 -2.92 9.15 -1.36
CA SER A 182 -1.89 8.76 -0.40
C SER A 182 -1.59 7.27 -0.46
N PHE A 183 -0.31 6.91 -0.27
CA PHE A 183 0.15 5.60 0.19
C PHE A 183 0.77 5.76 1.59
N ASN A 184 -0.05 6.18 2.55
CA ASN A 184 0.40 6.31 3.93
C ASN A 184 0.54 4.92 4.57
N TYR A 185 1.59 4.72 5.34
CA TYR A 185 1.74 3.53 6.18
C TYR A 185 0.96 3.64 7.50
N ILE A 186 0.45 4.83 7.80
CA ILE A 186 -0.09 5.20 9.10
C ILE A 186 -1.36 5.99 8.90
N PHE A 187 -2.37 5.65 9.70
CA PHE A 187 -3.60 6.39 9.87
C PHE A 187 -3.80 6.70 11.34
N VAL A 188 -4.29 7.89 11.62
CA VAL A 188 -4.54 8.36 12.99
C VAL A 188 -6.03 8.52 13.17
N TRP A 189 -6.55 7.87 14.19
CA TRP A 189 -7.94 7.96 14.59
C TRP A 189 -8.03 8.72 15.92
N ASP A 190 -9.06 9.54 16.07
CA ASP A 190 -9.42 10.11 17.37
C ASP A 190 -10.25 9.12 18.20
N LYS A 191 -10.46 9.47 19.48
CA LYS A 191 -11.27 8.67 20.42
C LYS A 191 -12.73 8.46 19.97
N ASP A 192 -13.23 9.28 19.06
CA ASP A 192 -14.60 9.22 18.54
C ASP A 192 -14.69 8.35 17.27
N GLY A 193 -13.56 7.76 16.84
CA GLY A 193 -13.50 6.84 15.71
C GLY A 193 -13.34 7.52 14.35
N ASN A 194 -12.93 8.79 14.30
CA ASN A 194 -12.73 9.51 13.04
C ASN A 194 -11.27 9.44 12.59
N VAL A 195 -11.05 9.21 11.29
CA VAL A 195 -9.71 9.33 10.67
C VAL A 195 -9.32 10.80 10.58
N ILE A 196 -8.43 11.25 11.46
CA ILE A 196 -7.99 12.65 11.53
C ILE A 196 -6.69 12.92 10.78
N GLY A 197 -5.86 11.90 10.53
CA GLY A 197 -4.53 12.10 9.94
C GLY A 197 -3.89 10.84 9.34
N PRO A 198 -2.63 10.95 8.86
CA PRO A 198 -1.78 12.15 8.87
C PRO A 198 -2.19 13.20 7.81
N LYS A 199 -1.89 14.48 8.09
CA LYS A 199 -2.13 15.64 7.20
C LYS A 199 -0.96 16.63 7.29
N GLN A 200 -0.84 17.54 6.32
CA GLN A 200 0.23 18.54 6.32
C GLN A 200 0.20 19.45 7.56
N GLU A 201 -1.03 19.74 8.01
CA GLU A 201 -1.32 20.46 9.24
C GLU A 201 -2.14 19.55 10.14
N MET A 202 -1.61 19.28 11.33
CA MET A 202 -2.25 18.49 12.37
C MET A 202 -2.42 19.36 13.60
N HIS A 203 -3.55 19.20 14.28
CA HIS A 203 -3.84 19.84 15.55
C HIS A 203 -3.96 18.77 16.62
N TRP A 204 -2.97 18.71 17.51
CA TRP A 204 -2.94 17.76 18.61
C TRP A 204 -3.40 18.43 19.90
N MET A 205 -3.98 17.63 20.80
CA MET A 205 -4.08 18.00 22.20
C MET A 205 -2.68 18.25 22.76
N LYS A 206 -2.53 19.27 23.61
CA LYS A 206 -1.25 19.51 24.29
C LYS A 206 -0.99 18.38 25.28
N ALA A 207 0.27 18.02 25.47
CA ALA A 207 0.65 16.92 26.37
C ALA A 207 0.17 17.16 27.82
N GLU A 208 0.18 18.41 28.29
CA GLU A 208 -0.33 18.79 29.61
C GLU A 208 -1.84 18.54 29.79
N ASP A 209 -2.62 18.60 28.71
CA ASP A 209 -4.08 18.42 28.72
C ASP A 209 -4.48 16.94 28.56
N MET A 210 -3.53 16.06 28.23
CA MET A 210 -3.83 14.64 28.03
C MET A 210 -4.06 13.91 29.36
N LEU A 211 -5.17 13.18 29.41
CA LEU A 211 -5.50 12.28 30.51
C LEU A 211 -4.38 11.26 30.82
N PRO A 212 -4.10 11.00 32.11
CA PRO A 212 -3.08 10.04 32.53
C PRO A 212 -3.44 8.60 32.12
N ILE A 213 -2.43 7.76 31.97
CA ILE A 213 -2.60 6.35 31.68
C ILE A 213 -3.17 5.56 32.87
N ASN A 214 -3.91 4.49 32.58
CA ASN A 214 -4.47 3.59 33.59
C ASN A 214 -3.42 2.62 34.17
N ASP A 215 -3.76 1.94 35.26
CA ASP A 215 -2.82 1.04 35.96
C ASP A 215 -2.45 -0.20 35.15
N THR A 216 -3.37 -0.73 34.33
CA THR A 216 -3.07 -1.85 33.42
C THR A 216 -1.95 -1.51 32.43
N LEU A 217 -1.95 -0.29 31.87
CA LEU A 217 -0.85 0.15 31.02
C LEU A 217 0.44 0.34 31.83
N LYS A 218 0.37 0.92 33.03
CA LYS A 218 1.54 1.02 33.91
C LYS A 218 2.16 -0.35 34.21
N GLU A 219 1.36 -1.39 34.43
CA GLU A 219 1.86 -2.76 34.63
C GLU A 219 2.70 -3.23 33.43
N ILE A 220 2.19 -3.05 32.19
CA ILE A 220 2.93 -3.37 30.95
C ILE A 220 4.20 -2.51 30.81
N LEU A 221 4.16 -1.25 31.22
CA LEU A 221 5.31 -0.34 31.16
C LEU A 221 6.37 -0.67 32.23
N ASN A 222 5.98 -1.30 33.33
CA ASN A 222 6.89 -1.73 34.39
C ASN A 222 7.64 -3.03 34.08
N THR A 223 7.22 -3.81 33.07
CA THR A 223 7.94 -5.03 32.66
C THR A 223 9.21 -4.75 31.87
N LYS A 224 9.38 -3.51 31.39
CA LYS A 224 10.50 -3.12 30.52
C LYS A 224 11.82 -3.24 31.29
N THR A 225 12.83 -3.82 30.64
CA THR A 225 14.16 -4.03 31.22
C THR A 225 15.31 -3.69 30.28
N ILE A 226 15.04 -3.57 28.98
CA ILE A 226 16.04 -3.34 27.94
C ILE A 226 15.84 -1.94 27.36
N ALA A 227 16.92 -1.17 27.23
CA ALA A 227 16.80 0.22 26.80
C ALA A 227 16.19 0.34 25.41
N ALA A 228 16.72 -0.34 24.39
CA ALA A 228 16.20 -0.17 23.04
C ALA A 228 16.31 -1.42 22.15
N ALA A 229 15.40 -1.50 21.17
CA ALA A 229 15.45 -2.46 20.07
C ALA A 229 15.51 -1.74 18.72
N TRP A 230 16.10 -2.41 17.71
CA TRP A 230 16.07 -1.95 16.33
C TRP A 230 15.91 -3.12 15.36
N PHE A 231 14.84 -3.11 14.55
CA PHE A 231 14.61 -4.15 13.54
C PHE A 231 15.05 -3.64 12.17
N VAL A 232 16.06 -4.28 11.57
CA VAL A 232 16.73 -3.74 10.39
C VAL A 232 17.36 -4.82 9.50
N SER A 233 17.02 -4.74 8.21
CA SER A 233 17.61 -5.59 7.15
C SER A 233 18.41 -4.80 6.11
N ASN A 234 18.13 -3.50 5.93
CA ASN A 234 18.90 -2.62 5.04
C ASN A 234 20.02 -1.91 5.79
N CYS A 235 21.23 -2.48 5.76
CA CYS A 235 22.38 -2.03 6.54
C CYS A 235 23.12 -0.85 5.91
N ARG A 236 22.93 -0.64 4.61
CA ARG A 236 23.64 0.36 3.78
C ARG A 236 22.70 1.47 3.33
N ALA A 237 21.76 1.86 4.18
CA ALA A 237 20.84 2.96 3.92
C ALA A 237 21.61 4.29 3.69
N PRO A 238 21.24 5.10 2.69
CA PRO A 238 21.96 6.32 2.30
C PRO A 238 22.04 7.37 3.41
N ASN A 239 21.07 7.40 4.33
CA ASN A 239 21.05 8.33 5.47
C ASN A 239 22.00 7.93 6.62
N ARG A 240 22.79 6.87 6.45
CA ARG A 240 23.80 6.39 7.41
C ARG A 240 23.25 6.07 8.81
N ARG A 241 21.96 5.73 8.92
CA ARG A 241 21.29 5.38 10.19
C ARG A 241 22.02 4.31 11.01
N SER A 242 22.70 3.36 10.35
CA SER A 242 23.52 2.33 11.02
C SER A 242 24.69 2.92 11.82
N LYS A 243 25.26 4.05 11.37
CA LYS A 243 26.32 4.76 12.10
C LYS A 243 25.77 5.38 13.38
N ILE A 244 24.56 5.94 13.33
CA ILE A 244 23.88 6.53 14.48
C ILE A 244 23.53 5.44 15.50
N ALA A 245 22.91 4.35 15.08
CA ALA A 245 22.58 3.22 15.95
C ALA A 245 23.82 2.61 16.63
N ARG A 246 24.93 2.42 15.89
CA ARG A 246 26.18 1.92 16.47
C ARG A 246 26.78 2.86 17.51
N LYS A 247 26.77 4.18 17.25
CA LYS A 247 27.22 5.16 18.24
C LYS A 247 26.31 5.15 19.47
N LEU A 248 25.00 5.08 19.28
CA LEU A 248 24.03 5.04 20.37
C LEU A 248 24.23 3.80 21.24
N GLN A 249 24.52 2.65 20.62
CA GLN A 249 24.86 1.43 21.35
C GLN A 249 26.07 1.62 22.27
N ILE A 250 27.14 2.27 21.79
CA ILE A 250 28.35 2.56 22.58
C ILE A 250 28.03 3.53 23.72
N GLU A 251 27.24 4.57 23.47
CA GLU A 251 26.88 5.55 24.49
C GLU A 251 25.98 4.95 25.58
N LEU A 252 25.01 4.10 25.22
CA LEU A 252 24.16 3.40 26.19
C LEU A 252 24.95 2.42 27.06
N GLN A 253 25.97 1.75 26.51
CA GLN A 253 26.83 0.84 27.26
C GLN A 253 27.55 1.50 28.44
N LYS A 254 27.83 2.81 28.38
CA LYS A 254 28.43 3.56 29.49
C LYS A 254 27.52 3.65 30.73
N TYR A 255 26.24 3.34 30.57
CA TYR A 255 25.21 3.37 31.61
C TYR A 255 24.64 1.98 31.91
N ASP A 256 25.35 0.91 31.51
CA ASP A 256 24.90 -0.49 31.61
C ASP A 256 23.58 -0.78 30.88
N MET A 257 23.31 -0.02 29.82
CA MET A 257 22.12 -0.17 28.99
C MET A 257 22.48 -0.75 27.63
N ARG A 258 21.61 -1.60 27.09
CA ARG A 258 21.82 -2.26 25.79
C ARG A 258 20.80 -1.85 24.73
N LEU A 259 21.31 -1.68 23.52
CA LEU A 259 20.53 -1.62 22.27
C LEU A 259 20.68 -2.96 21.55
N ASP A 260 19.56 -3.66 21.38
CA ASP A 260 19.48 -4.92 20.66
C ASP A 260 19.12 -4.69 19.18
N VAL A 261 19.89 -5.28 18.27
CA VAL A 261 19.69 -5.14 16.82
C VAL A 261 19.26 -6.47 16.24
N PHE A 262 18.08 -6.49 15.63
CA PHE A 262 17.46 -7.64 14.99
C PHE A 262 17.49 -7.54 13.47
N GLY A 263 17.52 -8.69 12.81
CA GLY A 263 17.51 -8.81 11.35
C GLY A 263 18.91 -8.91 10.76
N ALA A 264 19.02 -8.75 9.44
CA ALA A 264 20.26 -9.00 8.70
C ALA A 264 21.43 -8.07 9.10
N CYS A 265 21.15 -6.97 9.80
CA CYS A 265 22.18 -6.02 10.24
C CYS A 265 22.58 -6.18 11.71
N GLY A 266 22.02 -7.17 12.41
CA GLY A 266 22.27 -7.42 13.82
C GLY A 266 22.53 -8.90 14.12
N LYS A 267 22.75 -9.19 15.41
CA LYS A 267 23.00 -10.57 15.87
C LYS A 267 21.71 -11.31 16.20
N MET A 268 20.61 -10.59 16.44
CA MET A 268 19.34 -11.18 16.82
C MET A 268 18.47 -11.44 15.60
N LYS A 269 17.63 -12.47 15.66
CA LYS A 269 16.76 -12.85 14.55
C LYS A 269 15.35 -12.35 14.80
N CYS A 270 14.77 -11.78 13.74
CA CYS A 270 13.35 -11.50 13.65
C CYS A 270 12.93 -11.68 12.19
N PRO A 271 12.69 -12.93 11.74
CA PRO A 271 12.23 -13.18 10.38
C PRO A 271 10.81 -12.64 10.21
N ARG A 272 10.42 -12.31 8.98
CA ARG A 272 9.10 -11.75 8.69
C ARG A 272 7.95 -12.68 9.07
N SER A 273 8.17 -14.00 9.07
CA SER A 273 7.19 -15.00 9.51
C SER A 273 6.85 -14.90 11.00
N ASP A 274 7.76 -14.34 11.80
CA ASP A 274 7.66 -14.34 13.27
C ASP A 274 7.51 -12.91 13.81
N MET A 275 7.10 -11.95 12.98
CA MET A 275 7.01 -10.54 13.38
C MET A 275 6.14 -10.35 14.61
N ASP A 276 5.02 -11.06 14.73
CA ASP A 276 4.14 -10.96 15.90
C ASP A 276 4.85 -11.37 17.19
N VAL A 277 5.71 -12.38 17.13
CA VAL A 277 6.53 -12.81 18.27
C VAL A 277 7.54 -11.72 18.63
N CYS A 278 8.20 -11.14 17.62
CA CYS A 278 9.15 -10.04 17.84
C CYS A 278 8.48 -8.79 18.40
N LEU A 279 7.27 -8.46 17.92
CA LEU A 279 6.52 -7.30 18.39
C LEU A 279 5.99 -7.50 19.81
N ARG A 280 5.57 -8.72 20.19
CA ARG A 280 5.30 -9.04 21.60
C ARG A 280 6.54 -8.91 22.48
N LYS A 281 7.71 -9.33 21.99
CA LYS A 281 8.98 -9.12 22.70
C LYS A 281 9.32 -7.65 22.82
N LEU A 282 9.14 -6.88 21.75
CA LEU A 282 9.29 -5.43 21.72
C LEU A 282 8.42 -4.80 22.81
N ARG A 283 7.14 -5.19 22.84
CA ARG A 283 6.14 -4.75 23.81
C ARG A 283 6.49 -5.04 25.24
N ASN A 284 7.07 -6.19 25.56
CA ASN A 284 7.24 -6.60 26.95
C ASN A 284 8.59 -6.16 27.53
N ASP A 285 9.64 -6.08 26.70
CA ASP A 285 11.00 -6.01 27.23
C ASP A 285 11.65 -4.63 27.05
N TYR A 286 11.20 -3.82 26.07
CA TYR A 286 11.93 -2.62 25.64
C TYR A 286 11.26 -1.29 25.97
N TYR A 287 12.04 -0.32 26.46
CA TYR A 287 11.58 1.06 26.66
C TYR A 287 11.46 1.84 25.35
N PHE A 288 12.43 1.66 24.46
CA PHE A 288 12.53 2.41 23.21
C PHE A 288 12.63 1.52 21.97
N TYR A 289 12.15 2.03 20.85
CA TYR A 289 12.30 1.41 19.53
C TYR A 289 12.93 2.39 18.56
N LEU A 290 14.00 2.01 17.87
CA LEU A 290 14.61 2.84 16.83
C LEU A 290 13.77 2.78 15.55
N ALA A 291 12.79 3.69 15.44
CA ALA A 291 11.96 3.92 14.25
C ALA A 291 12.74 4.71 13.18
N PHE A 292 13.92 4.20 12.82
CA PHE A 292 14.84 4.87 11.90
C PHE A 292 14.47 4.58 10.45
N GLU A 293 14.11 5.62 9.71
CA GLU A 293 13.84 5.52 8.28
C GLU A 293 15.11 5.23 7.50
N ASN A 294 14.96 4.70 6.28
CA ASN A 294 16.07 4.36 5.40
C ASN A 294 16.56 5.56 4.54
N SER A 295 15.90 6.71 4.63
CA SER A 295 16.16 7.88 3.80
C SER A 295 15.78 9.17 4.53
N PHE A 296 16.27 10.30 4.02
CA PHE A 296 15.83 11.64 4.44
C PHE A 296 14.90 12.20 3.38
N SER A 297 13.63 11.86 3.52
CA SER A 297 12.57 12.24 2.61
C SER A 297 11.44 12.91 3.39
N VAL A 298 10.95 14.05 2.88
CA VAL A 298 9.82 14.77 3.46
C VAL A 298 8.61 13.86 3.48
N ASP A 299 7.93 13.78 4.62
CA ASP A 299 6.73 12.96 4.87
C ASP A 299 6.93 11.43 4.73
N TYR A 300 8.15 10.93 4.55
CA TYR A 300 8.39 9.50 4.51
C TYR A 300 8.44 8.92 5.93
N VAL A 301 7.31 8.37 6.37
CA VAL A 301 7.15 7.66 7.64
C VAL A 301 6.49 6.31 7.37
N SER A 302 7.14 5.24 7.82
CA SER A 302 6.78 3.86 7.47
C SER A 302 6.20 3.07 8.66
N GLU A 303 5.92 1.79 8.44
CA GLU A 303 5.48 0.81 9.45
C GLU A 303 6.34 0.79 10.73
N LYS A 304 7.59 1.25 10.65
CA LYS A 304 8.53 1.30 11.79
C LYS A 304 8.00 2.15 12.94
N LEU A 305 7.25 3.22 12.64
CA LEU A 305 6.66 4.03 13.68
C LEU A 305 5.49 3.29 14.36
N LEU A 306 4.66 2.58 13.58
CA LEU A 306 3.57 1.75 14.11
C LEU A 306 4.07 0.64 15.03
N TRP A 307 5.22 0.02 14.70
CA TRP A 307 5.80 -1.02 15.56
C TRP A 307 6.08 -0.51 16.98
N ALA A 308 6.44 0.76 17.16
CA ALA A 308 6.60 1.35 18.49
C ALA A 308 5.24 1.70 19.13
N LEU A 309 4.42 2.50 18.42
CA LEU A 309 3.17 3.06 18.93
C LEU A 309 2.16 1.96 19.31
N ASN A 310 2.05 0.90 18.52
CA ASN A 310 1.09 -0.19 18.76
C ASN A 310 1.62 -1.26 19.73
N ASN A 311 2.83 -1.10 20.27
CA ASN A 311 3.44 -2.05 21.21
C ASN A 311 3.88 -1.40 22.52
N TYR A 312 3.35 -0.23 22.88
CA TYR A 312 3.67 0.42 24.17
C TYR A 312 5.19 0.64 24.37
N VAL A 313 5.85 1.12 23.31
CA VAL A 313 7.28 1.45 23.29
C VAL A 313 7.46 2.85 22.73
N VAL A 314 8.36 3.64 23.33
CA VAL A 314 8.61 5.02 22.88
C VAL A 314 9.43 5.01 21.58
N PRO A 315 8.94 5.61 20.48
CA PRO A 315 9.71 5.68 19.25
C PRO A 315 10.88 6.67 19.37
N VAL A 316 12.04 6.23 18.89
CA VAL A 316 13.21 7.08 18.63
C VAL A 316 13.35 7.21 17.12
N VAL A 317 13.05 8.40 16.60
CA VAL A 317 12.95 8.65 15.16
C VAL A 317 14.24 9.20 14.58
N TYR A 318 14.53 8.80 13.34
CA TYR A 318 15.63 9.34 12.54
C TYR A 318 15.20 9.28 11.06
N GLY A 319 14.71 10.41 10.55
CA GLY A 319 14.10 10.52 9.23
C GLY A 319 13.94 11.98 8.81
N GLY A 320 13.50 12.19 7.56
CA GLY A 320 13.35 13.53 6.97
C GLY A 320 11.95 14.13 7.11
N ALA A 321 11.04 13.45 7.79
CA ALA A 321 9.66 13.88 7.98
C ALA A 321 9.53 14.89 9.13
N ASN A 322 8.51 15.74 9.06
CA ASN A 322 8.01 16.44 10.24
C ASN A 322 7.08 15.48 11.00
N TYR A 323 7.58 14.89 12.10
CA TYR A 323 6.83 13.86 12.84
C TYR A 323 5.58 14.40 13.55
N THR A 324 5.45 15.71 13.75
CA THR A 324 4.21 16.31 14.27
C THR A 324 3.05 16.22 13.29
N ARG A 325 3.29 15.81 12.03
CA ARG A 325 2.21 15.46 11.08
C ARG A 325 1.64 14.05 11.28
N PHE A 326 2.34 13.23 12.05
CA PHE A 326 2.07 11.80 12.19
C PHE A 326 1.73 11.38 13.61
N MET A 327 2.20 12.11 14.63
CA MET A 327 1.90 11.85 16.03
C MET A 327 2.02 13.12 16.87
N PRO A 328 1.43 13.19 18.08
CA PRO A 328 1.59 14.32 18.98
C PRO A 328 3.07 14.63 19.28
N ASP A 329 3.37 15.91 19.53
CA ASP A 329 4.71 16.26 19.99
C ASP A 329 4.94 15.81 21.44
N GLY A 330 6.17 15.48 21.79
CA GLY A 330 6.54 15.03 23.14
C GLY A 330 6.36 13.54 23.43
N ILE A 331 5.76 12.75 22.53
CA ILE A 331 5.59 11.30 22.72
C ILE A 331 6.71 10.45 22.08
N TYR A 332 7.77 11.09 21.60
CA TYR A 332 8.87 10.45 20.89
C TYR A 332 10.19 11.19 21.12
N LEU A 333 11.32 10.53 20.82
CA LEU A 333 12.63 11.16 20.80
C LEU A 333 13.12 11.31 19.36
N SER A 334 13.69 12.45 18.99
CA SER A 334 14.32 12.65 17.68
C SER A 334 15.84 12.55 17.78
N ALA A 335 16.43 11.60 17.06
CA ALA A 335 17.88 11.50 16.89
C ALA A 335 18.45 12.53 15.90
N MET A 336 17.60 13.37 15.30
CA MET A 336 18.02 14.48 14.42
C MET A 336 18.28 15.78 15.18
N ASN A 337 17.72 15.94 16.38
CA ASN A 337 17.69 17.23 17.09
C ASN A 337 18.83 17.38 18.11
N VAL A 338 19.52 16.29 18.45
CA VAL A 338 20.51 16.23 19.53
C VAL A 338 21.72 15.39 19.13
N SER A 339 22.81 15.51 19.88
CA SER A 339 23.94 14.60 19.73
C SER A 339 23.57 13.17 20.18
N VAL A 340 24.33 12.17 19.74
CA VAL A 340 24.06 10.78 20.13
C VAL A 340 24.32 10.55 21.62
N GLU A 341 25.30 11.24 22.19
CA GLU A 341 25.63 11.25 23.61
C GLU A 341 24.47 11.86 24.42
N GLU A 342 23.92 12.99 23.97
CA GLU A 342 22.76 13.61 24.60
C GLU A 342 21.50 12.74 24.49
N LEU A 343 21.28 12.11 23.33
CA LEU A 343 20.17 11.16 23.15
C LEU A 343 20.27 9.99 24.13
N ALA A 344 21.45 9.39 24.27
CA ALA A 344 21.67 8.30 25.24
C ALA A 344 21.39 8.76 26.67
N LYS A 345 21.88 9.94 27.07
CA LYS A 345 21.60 10.53 28.39
C LYS A 345 20.10 10.75 28.62
N LYS A 346 19.38 11.27 27.63
CA LYS A 346 17.92 11.45 27.70
C LYS A 346 17.20 10.11 27.91
N MET A 347 17.55 9.10 27.12
CA MET A 347 16.98 7.75 27.27
C MET A 347 17.24 7.17 28.67
N VAL A 348 18.47 7.32 29.19
CA VAL A 348 18.84 6.86 30.54
C VAL A 348 18.02 7.56 31.62
N ASN A 349 17.86 8.88 31.52
CA ASN A 349 17.08 9.66 32.49
C ASN A 349 15.61 9.22 32.49
N ILE A 350 15.02 9.02 31.31
CA ILE A 350 13.64 8.54 31.17
C ILE A 350 13.47 7.13 31.75
N ILE A 351 14.43 6.22 31.53
CA ILE A 351 14.38 4.86 32.10
C ILE A 351 14.42 4.89 33.64
N ARG A 352 15.19 5.82 34.22
CA ARG A 352 15.36 5.96 35.67
C ARG A 352 14.20 6.70 36.34
N ASP A 353 13.44 7.50 35.60
CA ASP A 353 12.26 8.22 36.09
C ASP A 353 10.98 7.63 35.50
N LYS A 354 10.33 6.76 36.27
CA LYS A 354 9.08 6.10 35.86
C LYS A 354 7.96 7.07 35.55
N SER A 355 7.86 8.17 36.31
CA SER A 355 6.82 9.18 36.08
C SER A 355 7.05 9.85 34.73
N ALA A 356 8.29 10.27 34.44
CA ALA A 356 8.63 10.82 33.13
C ALA A 356 8.39 9.81 32.00
N TYR A 357 8.65 8.52 32.21
CA TYR A 357 8.38 7.49 31.20
C TYR A 357 6.88 7.35 30.89
N TYR A 358 6.01 7.41 31.90
CA TYR A 358 4.55 7.32 31.70
C TYR A 358 3.95 8.47 30.89
N GLU A 359 4.56 9.67 30.96
CA GLU A 359 4.10 10.84 30.21
C GLU A 359 4.09 10.59 28.69
N PHE A 360 5.02 9.77 28.17
CA PHE A 360 5.09 9.41 26.75
C PHE A 360 3.88 8.59 26.25
N PHE A 361 3.01 8.12 27.13
CA PHE A 361 1.90 7.21 26.81
C PHE A 361 0.52 7.80 27.04
N LYS A 362 0.40 9.04 27.55
CA LYS A 362 -0.90 9.68 27.79
C LYS A 362 -1.80 9.76 26.56
N TRP A 363 -1.19 9.84 25.37
CA TRP A 363 -1.89 9.88 24.08
C TRP A 363 -2.79 8.66 23.83
N HIS A 364 -2.53 7.50 24.45
CA HIS A 364 -3.32 6.27 24.26
C HIS A 364 -4.80 6.43 24.64
N ASN A 365 -5.14 7.42 25.47
CA ASN A 365 -6.53 7.71 25.83
C ASN A 365 -7.27 8.59 24.79
N HIS A 366 -6.56 9.10 23.79
CA HIS A 366 -7.06 10.15 22.88
C HIS A 366 -6.97 9.77 21.41
N TYR A 367 -5.97 8.95 21.05
CA TYR A 367 -5.68 8.58 19.66
C TYR A 367 -5.33 7.10 19.54
N SER A 368 -5.62 6.53 18.37
CA SER A 368 -5.12 5.22 17.95
C SER A 368 -4.44 5.29 16.59
N PHE A 369 -3.47 4.39 16.37
CA PHE A 369 -2.66 4.35 15.16
C PHE A 369 -2.91 3.04 14.41
N HIS A 370 -3.26 3.17 13.15
CA HIS A 370 -3.74 2.08 12.32
C HIS A 370 -2.89 1.92 11.06
N SER A 371 -2.79 0.68 10.59
CA SER A 371 -2.15 0.40 9.30
C SER A 371 -3.13 0.60 8.15
N GLU A 372 -2.62 0.65 6.92
CA GLU A 372 -3.45 0.73 5.72
C GLU A 372 -4.33 -0.50 5.45
N TRP A 373 -4.14 -1.58 6.22
CA TRP A 373 -4.85 -2.86 6.05
C TRP A 373 -5.93 -3.09 7.12
N ASP A 374 -6.07 -2.18 8.08
CA ASP A 374 -6.93 -2.39 9.25
C ASP A 374 -8.43 -2.24 8.92
N SER A 375 -8.77 -1.41 7.93
CA SER A 375 -10.16 -1.09 7.57
C SER A 375 -10.31 -0.66 6.10
N VAL A 376 -11.56 -0.62 5.62
CA VAL A 376 -11.88 -0.15 4.25
C VAL A 376 -11.61 1.34 4.10
N GLU A 377 -11.80 2.11 5.17
CA GLU A 377 -11.55 3.55 5.26
C GLU A 377 -10.06 3.89 5.07
N THR A 378 -9.18 2.98 5.50
CA THR A 378 -7.72 3.10 5.39
C THR A 378 -7.14 2.43 4.15
N ASP A 379 -7.93 1.65 3.40
CA ASP A 379 -7.46 0.92 2.21
C ASP A 379 -7.23 1.86 1.03
N HIS A 380 -5.97 1.93 0.58
CA HIS A 380 -5.55 2.84 -0.49
C HIS A 380 -6.24 2.55 -1.83
N TYR A 381 -6.59 1.30 -2.11
CA TYR A 381 -7.18 0.88 -3.39
C TYR A 381 -8.67 1.22 -3.43
N CYS A 382 -9.39 1.03 -2.32
CA CYS A 382 -10.77 1.51 -2.19
C CYS A 382 -10.85 3.04 -2.33
N ARG A 383 -9.93 3.77 -1.69
CA ARG A 383 -9.84 5.24 -1.82
C ARG A 383 -9.50 5.67 -3.25
N PHE A 384 -8.63 4.94 -3.94
CA PHE A 384 -8.31 5.21 -5.34
C PHE A 384 -9.54 5.03 -6.25
N CYS A 385 -10.28 3.92 -6.12
CA CYS A 385 -11.48 3.72 -6.93
C CYS A 385 -12.55 4.79 -6.62
N THR A 386 -12.72 5.12 -5.34
CA THR A 386 -13.61 6.20 -4.90
C THR A 386 -13.25 7.54 -5.54
N ALA A 387 -11.96 7.89 -5.59
CA ALA A 387 -11.49 9.13 -6.21
C ALA A 387 -11.74 9.17 -7.73
N LEU A 388 -11.64 8.04 -8.43
CA LEU A 388 -11.96 7.95 -9.86
C LEU A 388 -13.46 8.00 -10.14
N SER A 389 -14.27 7.50 -9.21
CA SER A 389 -15.73 7.50 -9.30
C SER A 389 -16.38 8.82 -8.87
N ASN A 390 -15.64 9.66 -8.14
CA ASN A 390 -16.06 11.03 -7.84
C ASN A 390 -15.89 11.91 -9.09
N GLU A 391 -17.00 12.28 -9.73
CA GLU A 391 -17.01 13.07 -10.97
C GLU A 391 -16.40 14.47 -10.81
N GLU A 392 -16.54 15.11 -9.66
CA GLU A 392 -15.96 16.44 -9.39
C GLU A 392 -14.43 16.34 -9.38
N LYS A 393 -13.90 15.48 -8.50
CA LYS A 393 -12.45 15.23 -8.40
C LYS A 393 -11.85 14.71 -9.71
N PHE A 394 -12.57 13.84 -10.43
CA PHE A 394 -12.11 13.31 -11.71
C PHE A 394 -12.05 14.39 -12.80
N LYS A 395 -12.98 15.36 -12.83
CA LYS A 395 -13.00 16.43 -13.83
C LYS A 395 -11.98 17.53 -13.58
N GLU A 396 -11.44 17.65 -12.37
CA GLU A 396 -10.36 18.60 -12.06
C GLU A 396 -9.17 18.41 -13.02
N THR A 397 -8.77 19.51 -13.65
CA THR A 397 -7.60 19.52 -14.54
C THR A 397 -6.39 19.98 -13.74
N SER A 398 -5.59 19.03 -13.28
CA SER A 398 -4.27 19.25 -12.69
C SER A 398 -3.17 18.93 -13.70
N ILE A 399 -1.99 19.53 -13.56
CA ILE A 399 -0.78 19.18 -14.30
C ILE A 399 0.43 19.48 -13.42
N TYR A 400 1.30 18.47 -13.23
CA TYR A 400 2.60 18.67 -12.61
C TYR A 400 3.60 19.15 -13.66
N LYS A 401 3.82 20.47 -13.71
CA LYS A 401 4.74 21.11 -14.68
C LYS A 401 6.13 20.51 -14.61
N ASP A 402 6.66 20.36 -13.39
CA ASP A 402 7.93 19.73 -13.11
C ASP A 402 7.74 18.71 -11.99
N ILE A 403 7.43 17.47 -12.39
CA ILE A 403 7.25 16.35 -11.44
C ILE A 403 8.55 16.04 -10.69
N GLY A 404 9.72 16.29 -11.29
CA GLY A 404 11.02 16.02 -10.68
C GLY A 404 11.30 16.97 -9.53
N LYS A 405 11.03 18.27 -9.71
CA LYS A 405 11.14 19.27 -8.65
C LYS A 405 10.15 19.01 -7.51
N TRP A 406 8.93 18.57 -7.80
CA TRP A 406 7.97 18.20 -6.75
C TRP A 406 8.37 16.92 -6.00
N TRP A 407 8.83 15.89 -6.73
CA TRP A 407 9.15 14.59 -6.17
C TRP A 407 10.47 14.60 -5.39
N SER A 408 11.55 15.08 -6.02
CA SER A 408 12.92 15.06 -5.49
C SER A 408 13.60 16.43 -5.60
N PRO A 409 13.10 17.48 -4.92
CA PRO A 409 13.58 18.85 -5.07
C PRO A 409 15.07 19.03 -4.79
N HIS A 410 15.65 18.19 -3.93
CA HIS A 410 17.07 18.29 -3.56
C HIS A 410 18.02 17.61 -4.56
N VAL A 411 17.48 16.79 -5.47
CA VAL A 411 18.25 15.99 -6.45
C VAL A 411 18.05 16.54 -7.86
N CYS A 412 16.80 16.87 -8.22
CA CYS A 412 16.46 17.39 -9.52
C CYS A 412 16.63 18.92 -9.52
N ARG A 413 17.70 19.40 -10.18
CA ARG A 413 18.02 20.82 -10.33
C ARG A 413 17.67 21.33 -11.72
#